data_AF-T1KYY4-F1
#
_entry.id   AF-T1KYY4-F1
#
_cell.length_a   1.000
_cell.length_b   1.000
_cell.length_c   1.000
_cell.angle_alpha   90.00
_cell.angle_beta   90.00
_cell.angle_gamma   90.00
#
_symmetry.space_group_name_H-M   'P 1'
#
loop_
_entity.id
_entity.type
_entity.pdbx_description
1 polymer ?
#
loop_
_entity_poly.entity_id
_entity_poly.type
_entity_poly.pdbx_seq_one_letter_code
_entity_poly.pdbx_strand_id
1 'polypeptide(L)'
;MSSSNDTDINQMAVKVKEILPQVPLKTIETDLRVTTDIDETIARLLDGVLSFQPEAVAILSSPAAGVTSTSSNDSNKRSDDEVITSNGVPASFNTAAKNFGKSPIERMQSYKERKKALIEAARERYIKKHGLKLS
;
A
#
# COMPACT_ATOMS: atom_id res chain seq x y z
N MET A 1 4.65 10.81 -41.09
CA MET A 1 3.75 9.68 -40.77
C MET A 1 3.93 9.31 -39.30
N SER A 2 3.41 10.12 -38.36
CA SER A 2 3.59 9.88 -36.91
C SER A 2 2.33 10.06 -36.07
N SER A 3 1.17 10.30 -36.69
CA SER A 3 -0.06 10.64 -35.96
C SER A 3 -0.72 9.47 -35.23
N SER A 4 -0.48 8.23 -35.64
CA SER A 4 -1.11 7.04 -35.02
C SER A 4 -0.64 6.81 -33.58
N ASN A 5 0.66 6.98 -33.33
CA ASN A 5 1.21 6.77 -31.99
C ASN A 5 0.70 7.83 -31.00
N ASP A 6 0.58 9.09 -31.44
CA ASP A 6 0.03 10.15 -30.60
C ASP A 6 -1.47 9.93 -30.32
N THR A 7 -2.25 9.42 -31.29
CA THR A 7 -3.67 9.10 -31.03
C THR A 7 -3.83 7.97 -30.02
N ASP A 8 -2.96 6.96 -30.07
CA ASP A 8 -3.01 5.83 -29.14
C ASP A 8 -2.61 6.27 -27.72
N ILE A 9 -1.54 7.07 -27.59
CA ILE A 9 -1.11 7.63 -26.30
C ILE A 9 -2.20 8.51 -25.70
N ASN A 10 -2.89 9.32 -26.49
CA ASN A 10 -4.00 10.15 -26.02
C ASN A 10 -5.16 9.29 -25.48
N GLN A 11 -5.51 8.19 -26.16
CA GLN A 11 -6.56 7.27 -25.67
C GLN A 11 -6.14 6.59 -24.36
N MET A 12 -4.89 6.17 -24.26
CA MET A 12 -4.34 5.59 -23.03
C MET A 12 -4.33 6.61 -21.89
N ALA A 13 -3.98 7.87 -22.18
CA ALA A 13 -3.94 8.93 -21.19
C ALA A 13 -5.33 9.25 -20.62
N VAL A 14 -6.37 9.25 -21.46
CA VAL A 14 -7.76 9.45 -21.02
C VAL A 14 -8.19 8.34 -20.06
N LYS A 15 -7.88 7.07 -20.35
CA LYS A 15 -8.20 5.96 -19.44
C LYS A 15 -7.51 6.11 -18.08
N VAL A 16 -6.23 6.51 -18.07
CA VAL A 16 -5.50 6.78 -16.82
C VAL A 16 -6.11 7.98 -16.06
N LYS A 17 -6.59 9.00 -16.78
CA LYS A 17 -7.25 10.17 -16.16
C LYS A 17 -8.59 9.82 -15.52
N GLU A 18 -9.33 8.86 -16.05
CA GLU A 18 -10.59 8.38 -15.44
C GLU A 18 -10.37 7.69 -14.10
N ILE A 19 -9.29 6.92 -13.97
CA ILE A 19 -8.94 6.21 -12.73
C ILE A 19 -8.18 7.09 -11.73
N LEU A 20 -7.42 8.08 -12.20
CA LEU A 20 -6.61 8.98 -11.38
C LEU A 20 -6.89 10.45 -11.76
N PRO A 21 -8.10 10.96 -11.44
CA PRO A 21 -8.57 12.27 -11.89
C PRO A 21 -7.73 13.46 -11.40
N GLN A 22 -7.04 13.31 -10.27
CA GLN A 22 -6.15 14.32 -9.70
C GLN A 22 -4.84 14.53 -10.47
N VAL A 23 -4.52 13.66 -11.43
CA VAL A 23 -3.25 13.68 -12.15
C VAL A 23 -3.40 14.49 -13.44
N PRO A 24 -2.48 15.43 -13.74
CA PRO A 24 -2.48 16.15 -15.02
C PRO A 24 -2.29 15.23 -16.23
N LEU A 25 -3.10 15.41 -17.29
CA LEU A 25 -2.99 14.65 -18.54
C LEU A 25 -1.59 14.74 -19.16
N LYS A 26 -0.97 15.93 -19.11
CA LYS A 26 0.38 16.14 -19.62
C LYS A 26 1.43 15.24 -18.96
N THR A 27 1.29 14.99 -17.65
CA THR A 27 2.19 14.07 -16.92
C THR A 27 1.99 12.64 -17.40
N ILE A 28 0.74 12.23 -17.55
CA ILE A 28 0.36 10.89 -18.01
C ILE A 28 0.88 10.65 -19.44
N GLU A 29 0.66 11.59 -20.36
CA GLU A 29 1.14 11.51 -21.74
C GLU A 29 2.68 11.41 -21.82
N THR A 30 3.37 12.16 -20.96
CA THR A 30 4.83 12.15 -20.92
C THR A 30 5.37 10.80 -20.47
N ASP A 31 4.77 10.19 -19.44
CA ASP A 31 5.20 8.87 -18.96
C ASP A 31 4.77 7.74 -19.92
N LEU A 32 3.59 7.83 -20.53
CA LEU A 32 3.13 6.87 -21.55
C LEU A 32 4.02 6.85 -22.80
N ARG A 33 4.70 7.96 -23.12
CA ARG A 33 5.72 7.97 -24.18
C ARG A 33 6.97 7.14 -23.83
N VAL A 34 7.17 6.86 -22.55
CA VAL A 34 8.30 6.08 -22.04
C VAL A 34 7.88 4.63 -21.79
N THR A 35 6.82 4.42 -21.03
CA THR A 35 6.34 3.09 -20.61
C THR A 35 5.58 2.38 -21.72
N THR A 36 4.85 3.13 -22.56
CA THR A 36 3.91 2.60 -23.57
C THR A 36 2.85 1.66 -22.99
N ASP A 37 2.68 1.67 -21.67
CA ASP A 37 1.82 0.75 -20.93
C ASP A 37 1.03 1.50 -19.84
N ILE A 38 -0.28 1.25 -19.81
CA ILE A 38 -1.21 1.91 -18.89
C ILE A 38 -0.93 1.50 -17.44
N ASP A 39 -0.77 0.19 -17.19
CA ASP A 39 -0.66 -0.37 -15.85
C ASP A 39 0.66 0.01 -15.18
N GLU A 40 1.75 0.02 -15.96
CA GLU A 40 3.06 0.50 -15.50
C GLU A 40 3.02 2.00 -15.18
N THR A 41 2.37 2.81 -16.01
CA THR A 41 2.19 4.25 -15.78
C THR A 41 1.44 4.52 -14.46
N ILE A 42 0.37 3.75 -14.21
CA ILE A 42 -0.41 3.83 -12.97
C ILE A 42 0.45 3.47 -11.76
N ALA A 43 1.18 2.34 -11.84
CA ALA A 43 2.03 1.88 -10.75
C ALA A 43 3.08 2.93 -10.39
N ARG A 44 3.80 3.47 -11.38
CA ARG A 44 4.83 4.51 -11.17
C ARG A 44 4.29 5.78 -10.52
N LEU A 45 3.05 6.15 -10.86
CA LEU A 45 2.38 7.31 -10.31
C LEU A 45 1.91 7.10 -8.86
N LEU A 46 1.42 5.90 -8.54
CA LEU A 46 1.02 5.51 -7.18
C LEU A 46 2.23 5.26 -6.27
N ASP A 47 3.32 4.76 -6.83
CA ASP A 47 4.60 4.55 -6.15
C ASP A 47 5.36 5.88 -5.91
N GLY A 48 4.88 7.00 -6.48
CA GLY A 48 5.46 8.32 -6.31
C GLY A 48 6.76 8.54 -7.11
N VAL A 49 7.03 7.69 -8.09
CA VAL A 49 8.19 7.81 -9.00
C VAL A 49 8.05 9.04 -9.89
N LEU A 50 6.81 9.39 -10.25
CA LEU A 50 6.48 10.57 -11.02
C LEU A 50 6.04 11.70 -10.08
N SER A 51 6.85 12.75 -10.00
CA SER A 51 6.47 13.97 -9.30
C SER A 51 5.47 14.75 -10.16
N PHE A 52 4.22 14.88 -9.70
CA PHE A 52 3.24 15.76 -10.32
C PHE A 52 2.62 16.70 -9.29
N GLN A 53 2.24 17.89 -9.74
CA GLN A 53 1.38 18.78 -8.96
C GLN A 53 -0.06 18.35 -9.20
N PRO A 54 -0.81 17.92 -8.16
CA PRO A 54 -2.21 17.57 -8.33
C PRO A 54 -2.99 18.78 -8.83
N GLU A 55 -3.65 18.64 -9.98
CA GLU A 55 -4.61 19.65 -10.41
C GLU A 55 -5.83 19.49 -9.53
N ALA A 56 -6.14 20.51 -8.71
CA ALA A 56 -7.32 20.51 -7.88
C ALA A 56 -8.54 20.43 -8.80
N VAL A 57 -9.11 19.23 -8.94
CA VAL A 57 -10.46 19.06 -9.46
C VAL A 57 -11.35 19.91 -8.56
N ALA A 58 -11.81 21.03 -9.11
CA ALA A 58 -12.79 21.90 -8.47
C ALA A 58 -14.10 21.12 -8.35
N ILE A 59 -14.16 20.23 -7.37
CA ILE A 59 -15.43 19.81 -6.79
C ILE A 59 -15.97 21.09 -6.18
N LEU A 60 -17.11 21.59 -6.68
CA LEU A 60 -17.82 22.75 -6.17
C LEU A 60 -18.22 22.53 -4.70
N SER A 61 -17.27 22.74 -3.78
CA SER A 61 -17.50 22.76 -2.35
C SER A 61 -16.57 23.81 -1.76
N SER A 62 -17.17 24.93 -1.41
CA SER A 62 -16.59 26.17 -0.90
C SER A 62 -15.52 26.01 0.19
N PRO A 63 -14.62 27.00 0.34
CA PRO A 63 -13.51 26.97 1.27
C PRO A 63 -13.95 27.32 2.69
N ALA A 64 -13.47 26.57 3.68
CA ALA A 64 -13.41 27.04 5.05
C ALA A 64 -12.02 26.74 5.60
N ALA A 65 -11.27 27.81 5.79
CA ALA A 65 -10.04 27.85 6.55
C ALA A 65 -10.23 27.19 7.93
N GLY A 66 -9.22 26.45 8.36
CA GLY A 66 -9.25 25.80 9.67
C GLY A 66 -7.95 25.07 9.99
N VAL A 67 -6.87 25.85 10.15
CA VAL A 67 -5.72 25.42 10.94
C VAL A 67 -6.20 25.05 12.34
N THR A 68 -6.04 23.79 12.73
CA THR A 68 -5.88 23.43 14.15
C THR A 68 -5.03 22.19 14.21
N SER A 69 -3.76 22.41 14.56
CA SER A 69 -2.96 21.44 15.27
C SER A 69 -3.70 21.03 16.54
N THR A 70 -4.07 19.76 16.66
CA THR A 70 -4.31 19.13 17.95
C THR A 70 -3.56 17.80 17.99
N SER A 71 -2.37 17.87 18.60
CA SER A 71 -1.81 16.75 19.31
C SER A 71 -2.83 16.25 20.34
N SER A 72 -3.26 15.01 20.21
CA SER A 72 -3.84 14.28 21.32
C SER A 72 -3.38 12.82 21.26
N ASN A 73 -2.41 12.54 22.14
CA ASN A 73 -2.33 11.27 22.84
C ASN A 73 -3.74 10.74 23.13
N ASP A 74 -4.06 9.53 22.68
CA ASP A 74 -4.98 8.69 23.43
C ASP A 74 -4.44 7.26 23.47
N SER A 75 -3.84 6.99 24.62
CA SER A 75 -3.43 5.70 25.13
C SER A 75 -4.66 4.82 25.38
N ASN A 76 -5.01 3.98 24.40
CA ASN A 76 -5.92 2.88 24.66
C ASN A 76 -5.15 1.71 25.31
N LYS A 77 -4.89 1.85 26.62
CA LYS A 77 -4.70 0.70 27.51
C LYS A 77 -6.03 -0.06 27.53
N ARG A 78 -6.11 -1.18 26.81
CA ARG A 78 -7.09 -2.23 27.11
C ARG A 78 -6.36 -3.41 27.73
N SER A 79 -6.41 -3.36 29.05
CA SER A 79 -6.61 -4.46 29.99
C SER A 79 -6.19 -5.86 29.54
N ASP A 80 -5.23 -6.42 30.28
CA ASP A 80 -5.26 -7.81 30.75
C ASP A 80 -6.71 -8.29 30.92
N ASP A 81 -7.12 -9.22 30.08
CA ASP A 81 -8.16 -10.19 30.41
C ASP A 81 -7.57 -11.57 30.11
N GLU A 82 -6.98 -12.14 31.16
CA GLU A 82 -6.63 -13.55 31.29
C GLU A 82 -7.89 -14.40 31.08
N VAL A 83 -8.11 -14.88 29.86
CA VAL A 83 -8.97 -16.04 29.64
C VAL A 83 -8.08 -17.28 29.69
N ILE A 84 -7.90 -17.77 30.93
CA ILE A 84 -7.55 -19.16 31.16
C ILE A 84 -8.69 -20.01 30.60
N THR A 85 -8.44 -20.72 29.51
CA THR A 85 -9.18 -21.93 29.14
C THR A 85 -8.18 -23.05 28.94
N SER A 86 -8.33 -24.05 29.79
CA SER A 86 -7.59 -25.30 29.87
C SER A 86 -7.66 -26.06 28.53
N ASN A 87 -6.63 -25.88 27.69
CA ASN A 87 -6.01 -26.90 26.83
C ASN A 87 -4.85 -26.29 26.01
N GLY A 88 -3.71 -26.09 26.68
CA GLY A 88 -2.38 -26.35 26.12
C GLY A 88 -1.84 -25.62 24.88
N VAL A 89 -2.48 -24.57 24.32
CA VAL A 89 -1.84 -23.77 23.25
C VAL A 89 -2.25 -22.30 23.28
N PRO A 90 -1.42 -21.37 23.82
CA PRO A 90 -1.63 -19.94 23.66
C PRO A 90 -0.64 -19.41 22.61
N ALA A 91 -1.11 -19.25 21.39
CA ALA A 91 -0.49 -18.30 20.47
C ALA A 91 -1.58 -17.76 19.58
N SER A 92 -2.18 -16.68 20.05
CA SER A 92 -3.01 -15.80 19.24
C SER A 92 -2.35 -15.65 17.87
N PHE A 93 -2.97 -16.19 16.82
CA PHE A 93 -2.47 -16.12 15.43
C PHE A 93 -2.59 -14.70 14.85
N ASN A 94 -2.53 -13.67 15.70
CA ASN A 94 -2.47 -12.28 15.30
C ASN A 94 -1.10 -11.99 14.68
N THR A 95 -0.93 -12.47 13.46
CA THR A 95 0.13 -12.06 12.55
C THR A 95 -0.24 -10.76 11.85
N ALA A 96 -1.45 -10.22 12.05
CA ALA A 96 -1.85 -8.92 11.54
C ALA A 96 -0.88 -7.83 12.04
N ALA A 97 -0.38 -7.00 11.12
CA ALA A 97 0.39 -5.83 11.52
C ALA A 97 -0.54 -4.85 12.21
N LYS A 98 -0.01 -4.21 13.24
CA LYS A 98 -0.69 -3.18 14.02
C LYS A 98 -1.08 -1.98 13.14
N ASN A 99 -0.31 -1.72 12.08
CA ASN A 99 -0.56 -0.66 11.11
C ASN A 99 -0.13 -1.10 9.70
N PHE A 100 -0.83 -0.63 8.66
CA PHE A 100 -0.35 -0.72 7.28
C PHE A 100 0.60 0.44 6.98
N GLY A 101 1.76 0.14 6.38
CA GLY A 101 2.73 1.15 5.94
C GLY A 101 2.10 2.19 5.01
N LYS A 102 2.60 3.44 5.09
CA LYS A 102 2.03 4.58 4.36
C LYS A 102 2.47 4.62 2.91
N SER A 103 3.57 3.91 2.57
CA SER A 103 4.04 3.73 1.19
C SER A 103 3.92 2.27 0.72
N PRO A 104 3.82 2.02 -0.61
CA PRO A 104 3.81 0.68 -1.19
C PRO A 104 5.06 -0.15 -0.81
N ILE A 105 6.23 0.50 -0.76
CA ILE A 105 7.51 -0.13 -0.41
C ILE A 105 7.50 -0.62 1.03
N GLU A 106 7.08 0.22 1.99
CA GLU A 106 6.97 -0.16 3.41
C GLU A 106 5.98 -1.31 3.63
N ARG A 107 4.86 -1.30 2.90
CA ARG A 107 3.87 -2.38 2.94
C ARG A 107 4.46 -3.69 2.42
N MET A 108 5.22 -3.64 1.32
CA MET A 108 5.90 -4.80 0.75
C MET A 108 6.95 -5.38 1.71
N GLN A 109 7.72 -4.52 2.38
CA GLN A 109 8.69 -4.94 3.40
C GLN A 109 7.98 -5.63 4.59
N SER A 110 6.91 -5.02 5.10
CA SER A 110 6.11 -5.57 6.20
C SER A 110 5.52 -6.95 5.86
N TYR A 111 5.07 -7.12 4.61
CA TYR A 111 4.57 -8.41 4.13
C TYR A 111 5.68 -9.48 4.08
N LYS A 112 6.85 -9.13 3.54
CA LYS A 112 8.00 -10.05 3.45
C LYS A 112 8.47 -10.50 4.83
N GLU A 113 8.58 -9.58 5.78
CA GLU A 113 8.98 -9.88 7.15
C GLU A 113 7.98 -10.81 7.84
N ARG A 114 6.68 -10.51 7.77
CA ARG A 114 5.64 -11.35 8.36
C ARG A 114 5.61 -12.75 7.73
N LYS A 115 5.74 -12.83 6.41
CA LYS A 115 5.81 -14.12 5.69
C LYS A 115 6.99 -14.94 6.21
N LYS A 116 8.16 -14.31 6.36
CA LYS A 116 9.35 -14.97 6.91
C LYS A 116 9.09 -15.49 8.32
N ALA A 117 8.52 -14.66 9.20
CA ALA A 117 8.21 -15.04 10.58
C ALA A 117 7.21 -16.21 10.66
N LEU A 118 6.19 -16.22 9.79
CA LEU A 118 5.23 -17.33 9.69
C LEU A 118 5.91 -18.64 9.28
N ILE A 119 6.79 -18.57 8.27
CA ILE A 119 7.53 -19.74 7.79
C ILE A 119 8.47 -20.26 8.89
N GLU A 120 9.19 -19.37 9.57
CA GLU A 120 10.12 -19.73 10.64
C GLU A 120 9.39 -20.37 11.82
N ALA A 121 8.30 -19.76 12.31
CA ALA A 121 7.48 -20.31 13.38
C ALA A 121 6.85 -21.67 12.99
N ALA A 122 6.39 -21.82 11.74
CA ALA A 122 5.89 -23.10 11.24
C ALA A 122 6.99 -24.16 11.20
N ARG A 123 8.19 -23.78 10.76
CA ARG A 123 9.36 -24.67 10.71
C ARG A 123 9.76 -25.12 12.11
N GLU A 124 9.87 -24.21 13.07
CA GLU A 124 10.18 -24.52 14.47
C GLU A 124 9.14 -25.46 15.08
N ARG A 125 7.85 -25.20 14.86
CA ARG A 125 6.76 -26.07 15.33
C ARG A 125 6.85 -27.46 14.71
N TYR A 126 7.17 -27.54 13.41
CA TYR A 126 7.33 -28.80 12.71
C TYR A 126 8.51 -29.60 13.28
N ILE A 127 9.67 -28.96 13.45
CA ILE A 127 10.85 -29.57 14.07
C ILE A 127 10.55 -30.07 15.48
N LYS A 128 9.93 -29.23 16.33
CA LYS A 128 9.56 -29.59 17.70
C LYS A 128 8.56 -30.73 17.75
N LYS A 129 7.56 -30.73 16.86
CA LYS A 129 6.53 -31.78 16.80
C LYS A 129 7.10 -33.12 16.31
N HIS A 130 8.01 -33.07 15.36
CA HIS A 130 8.51 -34.27 14.67
C HIS A 130 9.92 -34.70 15.13
N GLY A 131 10.54 -33.99 16.07
CA GLY A 131 11.85 -34.33 16.64
C GLY A 131 13.03 -34.24 15.64
N LEU A 132 12.93 -33.41 14.59
CA LEU A 132 14.01 -33.28 13.60
C LEU A 132 15.19 -32.50 14.20
N LYS A 133 16.37 -33.10 14.30
CA LYS A 133 17.60 -32.34 14.57
C LYS A 133 18.01 -31.62 13.28
N LEU A 134 18.14 -30.29 13.32
CA LEU A 134 18.92 -29.60 12.28
C LEU A 134 20.37 -30.04 12.45
N SER A 135 20.87 -30.77 11.45
CA SER A 135 22.30 -31.09 11.27
C SER A 135 23.05 -29.92 10.67
#